data_AF-A0A9D4QBT6-F1
#
_entry.id   AF-A0A9D4QBT6-F1
#
_cell.length_a   1.000
_cell.length_b   1.000
_cell.length_c   1.000
_cell.angle_alpha   90.00
_cell.angle_beta   90.00
_cell.angle_gamma   90.00
#
_symmetry.space_group_name_H-M   'P 1'
#
loop_
_entity.id
_entity.type
_entity.pdbx_description
1 polymer ?
#
loop_
_entity_poly.entity_id
_entity_poly.type
_entity_poly.pdbx_seq_one_letter_code
_entity_poly.pdbx_strand_id
1 'polypeptide(L)'
;MASIKKRKNLDFATKLKAIQCVEAGKKCSMVADDIGIPRSTLSPLKNKAHIKAKAAEQRTSGACHGDDKRIDDAFREVASLFPAAIPPEVSADDFVEADCNIRAVVSLANKDIVAAVAGTQDAQADSSSDEEDRPDEAAATRTFSATEVAAAFSLICRCCGDMEGTGLSHRDSLDKIEASVFNFISKTRSRPR
;
A
#
# COMPACT_ATOMS: atom_id res chain seq x y z
N MET A 1 43.10 24.58 -19.09
CA MET A 1 43.19 23.78 -17.85
C MET A 1 42.01 22.82 -17.81
N ALA A 2 42.24 21.51 -17.75
CA ALA A 2 41.16 20.53 -17.68
C ALA A 2 40.54 20.54 -16.26
N SER A 3 39.25 20.90 -16.15
CA SER A 3 38.54 20.89 -14.87
C SER A 3 38.40 19.44 -14.38
N ILE A 4 38.92 19.15 -13.18
CA ILE A 4 38.81 17.83 -12.54
C ILE A 4 37.35 17.63 -12.13
N LYS A 5 36.58 16.91 -12.95
CA LYS A 5 35.17 16.61 -12.68
C LYS A 5 35.08 15.57 -11.56
N LYS A 6 34.66 15.99 -10.36
CA LYS A 6 34.43 15.08 -9.22
C LYS A 6 33.35 14.06 -9.59
N ARG A 7 33.59 12.78 -9.27
CA ARG A 7 32.63 11.69 -9.50
C ARG A 7 31.48 11.85 -8.49
N LYS A 8 30.25 12.01 -8.98
CA LYS A 8 29.05 11.96 -8.13
C LYS A 8 28.78 10.52 -7.74
N ASN A 9 28.64 10.26 -6.44
CA ASN A 9 28.19 8.96 -5.97
C ASN A 9 26.67 8.88 -6.15
N LEU A 10 26.20 7.84 -6.82
CA LEU A 10 24.79 7.64 -7.11
C LEU A 10 24.14 6.83 -6.00
N ASP A 11 22.97 7.27 -5.57
CA ASP A 11 22.17 6.55 -4.61
C ASP A 11 21.66 5.20 -5.18
N PHE A 12 21.44 4.22 -4.30
CA PHE A 12 20.95 2.90 -4.67
C PHE A 12 19.54 2.94 -5.27
N ALA A 13 18.68 3.86 -4.83
CA ALA A 13 17.35 4.04 -5.42
C ALA A 13 17.45 4.47 -6.90
N THR A 14 18.32 5.43 -7.20
CA THR A 14 18.56 5.89 -8.57
C THR A 14 19.16 4.78 -9.44
N LYS A 15 20.11 4.00 -8.90
CA LYS A 15 20.70 2.85 -9.59
C LYS A 15 19.65 1.77 -9.91
N LEU A 16 18.74 1.49 -8.98
CA LEU A 16 17.63 0.55 -9.19
C LEU A 16 16.68 1.03 -10.29
N LYS A 17 16.28 2.30 -10.27
CA LYS A 17 15.41 2.88 -11.30
C LYS A 17 16.03 2.77 -12.70
N ALA A 18 17.33 3.05 -12.81
CA ALA A 18 18.07 2.88 -14.06
C ALA A 18 18.07 1.42 -14.54
N ILE A 19 18.32 0.46 -13.63
CA ILE A 19 18.28 -0.98 -13.95
C ILE A 19 16.90 -1.40 -14.45
N GLN A 20 15.82 -1.00 -13.78
CA GLN A 20 14.44 -1.32 -14.17
C GLN A 20 14.10 -0.78 -15.57
N CYS A 21 14.50 0.45 -15.88
CA CYS A 21 14.26 1.04 -17.20
C CYS A 21 14.97 0.28 -18.31
N VAL A 22 16.22 -0.15 -18.08
CA VAL A 22 16.99 -0.93 -19.05
C VAL A 22 16.42 -2.36 -19.18
N GLU A 23 16.00 -2.98 -18.08
CA GLU A 23 15.32 -4.29 -18.10
C GLU A 23 13.97 -4.24 -18.83
N ALA A 24 13.27 -3.12 -18.78
CA ALA A 24 12.06 -2.86 -19.55
C ALA A 24 12.33 -2.58 -21.06
N GLY A 25 13.57 -2.73 -21.52
CA GLY A 25 13.95 -2.56 -22.93
C GLY A 25 14.21 -1.12 -23.37
N LYS A 26 14.24 -0.14 -22.45
CA LYS A 26 14.58 1.24 -22.82
C LYS A 26 16.05 1.36 -23.22
N LYS A 27 16.34 2.18 -24.23
CA LYS A 27 17.69 2.44 -24.69
C LYS A 27 18.51 3.15 -23.61
N CYS A 28 19.73 2.68 -23.35
CA CYS A 28 20.60 3.23 -22.30
C CYS A 28 20.90 4.73 -22.46
N SER A 29 20.89 5.29 -23.69
CA SER A 29 21.04 6.74 -23.88
C SER A 29 19.87 7.51 -23.26
N MET A 30 18.63 7.11 -23.57
CA MET A 30 17.43 7.74 -23.01
C MET A 30 17.40 7.63 -21.49
N VAL A 31 17.74 6.45 -20.94
CA VAL A 31 17.78 6.25 -19.48
C VAL A 31 18.82 7.14 -18.81
N ALA A 32 19.97 7.40 -19.47
CA ALA A 32 21.00 8.29 -18.95
C ALA A 32 20.51 9.75 -18.91
N ASP A 33 19.86 10.18 -19.98
CA ASP A 33 19.31 11.54 -20.11
C ASP A 33 18.15 11.77 -19.14
N ASP A 34 17.22 10.82 -19.02
CA ASP A 34 16.07 10.85 -18.10
C ASP A 34 16.49 10.98 -16.63
N ILE A 35 17.62 10.37 -16.26
CA ILE A 35 18.15 10.34 -14.89
C ILE A 35 19.19 11.46 -14.66
N GLY A 36 19.62 12.14 -15.71
CA GLY A 36 20.63 13.20 -15.63
C GLY A 36 22.04 12.69 -15.27
N ILE A 37 22.39 11.48 -15.71
CA ILE A 37 23.69 10.85 -15.45
C ILE A 37 24.48 10.59 -16.74
N PRO A 38 25.82 10.64 -16.71
CA PRO A 38 26.61 10.28 -17.88
C PRO A 38 26.37 8.83 -18.30
N ARG A 39 26.30 8.57 -19.60
CA ARG A 39 26.09 7.20 -20.15
C ARG A 39 27.16 6.20 -19.68
N SER A 40 28.39 6.65 -19.45
CA SER A 40 29.48 5.83 -18.88
C SER A 40 29.18 5.33 -17.47
N THR A 41 28.33 6.04 -16.71
CA THR A 41 27.89 5.66 -15.36
C THR A 41 26.84 4.56 -15.36
N LEU A 42 26.26 4.22 -16.53
CA LEU A 42 25.42 3.04 -16.68
C LEU A 42 26.23 1.74 -16.82
N SER A 43 27.49 1.81 -17.28
CA SER A 43 28.34 0.62 -17.45
C SER A 43 28.62 -0.16 -16.15
N PRO A 44 28.81 0.48 -14.99
CA PRO A 44 28.91 -0.19 -13.68
C PRO A 44 27.62 -0.87 -13.20
N LEU A 45 26.46 -0.58 -13.81
CA LEU A 45 25.19 -1.23 -13.47
C LEU A 45 25.12 -2.69 -13.95
N LYS A 46 26.21 -3.24 -14.49
CA LYS A 46 26.35 -4.67 -14.80
C LYS A 46 26.19 -5.56 -13.55
N ASN A 47 26.55 -5.07 -12.37
CA ASN A 47 26.40 -5.78 -11.10
C ASN A 47 24.97 -5.68 -10.54
N LYS A 48 23.97 -5.97 -11.37
CA LYS A 48 22.54 -5.79 -11.04
C LYS A 48 22.12 -6.55 -9.79
N ALA A 49 22.56 -7.80 -9.64
CA ALA A 49 22.22 -8.66 -8.51
C ALA A 49 22.67 -8.04 -7.18
N HIS A 50 23.93 -7.60 -7.11
CA HIS A 50 24.49 -6.98 -5.91
C HIS A 50 23.82 -5.63 -5.58
N ILE A 51 23.47 -4.83 -6.60
CA ILE A 51 22.73 -3.57 -6.39
C ILE A 51 21.32 -3.84 -5.87
N LYS A 52 20.63 -4.85 -6.41
CA LYS A 52 19.30 -5.28 -5.92
C LYS A 52 19.37 -5.78 -4.48
N ALA A 53 20.36 -6.61 -4.14
CA ALA A 53 20.58 -7.11 -2.78
C ALA A 53 20.85 -5.97 -1.79
N LYS A 54 21.83 -5.08 -2.08
CA LYS A 54 22.14 -3.94 -1.19
C LYS A 54 20.99 -2.95 -1.04
N ALA A 55 20.19 -2.75 -2.08
CA ALA A 55 19.02 -1.89 -1.97
C ALA A 55 17.90 -2.53 -1.14
N ALA A 56 17.76 -3.86 -1.16
CA ALA A 56 16.88 -4.58 -0.25
C ALA A 56 17.39 -4.48 1.20
N GLU A 57 18.69 -4.71 1.41
CA GLU A 57 19.34 -4.54 2.72
C GLU A 57 19.21 -3.11 3.26
N GLN A 58 19.32 -2.08 2.42
CA GLN A 58 19.10 -0.69 2.85
C GLN A 58 17.65 -0.41 3.24
N ARG A 59 16.68 -1.06 2.59
CA ARG A 59 15.26 -0.93 2.97
C ARG A 59 14.97 -1.61 4.30
N THR A 60 15.64 -2.72 4.58
CA THR A 60 15.45 -3.45 5.85
C THR A 60 16.28 -2.85 6.99
N SER A 61 17.46 -2.30 6.71
CA SER A 61 18.33 -1.69 7.72
C SER A 61 18.03 -0.21 8.00
N GLY A 62 17.30 0.47 7.12
CA GLY A 62 16.96 1.89 7.27
C GLY A 62 15.59 2.18 7.90
N ALA A 63 14.78 1.16 8.20
CA ALA A 63 13.36 1.35 8.52
C ALA A 63 12.97 1.22 10.01
N CYS A 64 13.83 0.78 10.93
CA CYS A 64 13.34 0.45 12.27
C CYS A 64 14.40 0.35 13.38
N HIS A 65 15.38 1.27 13.46
CA HIS A 65 16.35 1.25 14.59
C HIS A 65 16.54 2.63 15.25
N GLY A 66 15.71 3.63 14.90
CA GLY A 66 15.87 5.01 15.35
C GLY A 66 15.00 5.40 16.54
N ASP A 67 13.81 4.83 16.67
CA ASP A 67 12.77 5.32 17.60
C ASP A 67 11.97 4.16 18.25
N ASP A 68 12.52 2.96 18.36
CA ASP A 68 11.78 1.78 18.85
C ASP A 68 11.19 2.00 20.25
N LYS A 69 11.89 2.75 21.11
CA LYS A 69 11.37 3.14 22.43
C LYS A 69 10.10 3.97 22.35
N ARG A 70 9.98 4.85 21.34
CA ARG A 70 8.77 5.69 21.17
C ARG A 70 7.58 4.87 20.71
N ILE A 71 7.80 3.86 19.88
CA ILE A 71 6.75 2.96 19.40
C ILE A 71 6.27 2.08 20.56
N ASP A 72 7.19 1.51 21.33
CA ASP A 72 6.85 0.74 22.53
C ASP A 72 6.10 1.57 23.57
N ASP A 73 6.52 2.82 23.80
CA ASP A 73 5.86 3.74 24.72
C ASP A 73 4.44 4.10 24.23
N ALA A 74 4.28 4.40 22.93
CA ALA A 74 2.97 4.68 22.33
C ALA A 74 2.05 3.44 22.34
N PHE A 75 2.59 2.26 22.06
CA PHE A 75 1.85 1.00 22.11
C PHE A 75 1.37 0.71 23.54
N ARG A 76 2.23 0.93 24.53
CA ARG A 76 1.89 0.79 25.95
C ARG A 76 0.83 1.80 26.38
N GLU A 77 0.88 3.03 25.89
CA GLU A 77 -0.15 4.05 26.14
C GLU A 77 -1.51 3.63 25.58
N VAL A 78 -1.56 3.16 24.33
CA VAL A 78 -2.79 2.66 23.70
C VAL A 78 -3.34 1.43 24.42
N ALA A 79 -2.47 0.48 24.79
CA ALA A 79 -2.86 -0.70 25.56
C ALA A 79 -3.44 -0.32 26.94
N SER A 80 -2.90 0.73 27.58
CA SER A 80 -3.44 1.26 28.84
C SER A 80 -4.79 1.95 28.67
N LEU A 81 -5.02 2.63 27.54
CA LEU A 81 -6.29 3.31 27.25
C LEU A 81 -7.39 2.34 26.82
N PHE A 82 -7.03 1.22 26.17
CA PHE A 82 -7.96 0.26 25.59
C PHE A 82 -7.59 -1.20 25.88
N PRO A 83 -7.69 -1.66 27.13
CA PRO A 83 -7.27 -3.00 27.53
C PRO A 83 -8.06 -4.15 26.89
N ALA A 84 -9.24 -3.88 26.32
CA ALA A 84 -10.04 -4.87 25.58
C ALA A 84 -9.71 -4.92 24.08
N ALA A 85 -8.96 -3.95 23.55
CA ALA A 85 -8.67 -3.84 22.12
C ALA A 85 -7.39 -4.57 21.71
N ILE A 86 -6.46 -4.79 22.65
CA ILE A 86 -5.18 -5.44 22.41
C ILE A 86 -5.11 -6.67 23.33
N PRO A 87 -5.16 -7.91 22.78
CA PRO A 87 -4.98 -9.11 23.58
C PRO A 87 -3.61 -9.10 24.26
N PRO A 88 -3.47 -9.63 25.49
CA PRO A 88 -2.22 -9.58 26.26
C PRO A 88 -1.07 -10.36 25.61
N GLU A 89 -1.39 -11.21 24.63
CA GLU A 89 -0.46 -12.03 23.86
C GLU A 89 0.16 -11.28 22.68
N VAL A 90 -0.37 -10.11 22.30
CA VAL A 90 0.07 -9.36 21.11
C VAL A 90 1.07 -8.28 21.52
N SER A 91 2.26 -8.34 20.92
CA SER A 91 3.34 -7.39 21.13
C SER A 91 3.31 -6.22 20.12
N ALA A 92 4.07 -5.16 20.39
CA ALA A 92 4.23 -4.06 19.45
C ALA A 92 4.88 -4.54 18.13
N ASP A 93 5.78 -5.51 18.20
CA ASP A 93 6.44 -6.10 17.03
C ASP A 93 5.43 -6.79 16.09
N ASP A 94 4.41 -7.46 16.65
CA ASP A 94 3.34 -8.09 15.86
C ASP A 94 2.52 -7.06 15.05
N PHE A 95 2.37 -5.84 15.58
CA PHE A 95 1.69 -4.75 14.89
C PHE A 95 2.54 -4.14 13.77
N VAL A 96 3.84 -3.95 14.01
CA VAL A 96 4.76 -3.42 13.00
C VAL A 96 4.92 -4.40 11.83
N GLU A 97 4.98 -5.69 12.13
CA GLU A 97 5.07 -6.74 11.11
C GLU A 97 3.78 -6.87 10.30
N ALA A 98 2.60 -6.71 10.94
CA ALA A 98 1.32 -6.64 10.26
C ALA A 98 1.26 -5.47 9.27
N ASP A 99 1.71 -4.26 9.63
CA ASP A 99 1.65 -3.09 8.75
C ASP A 99 2.61 -3.19 7.56
N CYS A 100 3.79 -3.79 7.78
CA CYS A 100 4.72 -4.11 6.70
C CYS A 100 4.13 -5.13 5.71
N ASN A 101 3.39 -6.13 6.22
CA ASN A 101 2.72 -7.14 5.41
C ASN A 101 1.48 -6.56 4.68
N ILE A 102 0.72 -5.65 5.29
CA ILE A 102 -0.41 -4.96 4.64
C ILE A 102 0.06 -4.26 3.37
N ARG A 103 1.23 -3.60 3.39
CA ARG A 103 1.77 -2.92 2.20
C ARG A 103 2.11 -3.88 1.05
N ALA A 104 2.58 -5.08 1.39
CA ALA A 104 2.85 -6.15 0.44
C ALA A 104 1.54 -6.75 -0.13
N VAL A 105 0.54 -6.99 0.74
CA VAL A 105 -0.77 -7.53 0.38
C VAL A 105 -1.56 -6.55 -0.50
N VAL A 106 -1.55 -5.25 -0.19
CA VAL A 106 -2.19 -4.20 -1.00
C VAL A 106 -1.56 -4.13 -2.40
N SER A 107 -0.24 -4.34 -2.51
CA SER A 107 0.45 -4.36 -3.81
C SER A 107 0.12 -5.60 -4.64
N LEU A 108 -0.11 -6.75 -4.01
CA LEU A 108 -0.56 -7.97 -4.68
C LEU A 108 -2.02 -7.86 -5.12
N ALA A 109 -2.90 -7.45 -4.20
CA ALA A 109 -4.33 -7.30 -4.46
C ALA A 109 -4.61 -6.32 -5.60
N ASN A 110 -3.87 -5.21 -5.69
CA ASN A 110 -4.02 -4.27 -6.81
C ASN A 110 -3.65 -4.88 -8.16
N LYS A 111 -2.67 -5.79 -8.22
CA LYS A 111 -2.33 -6.48 -9.48
C LYS A 111 -3.40 -7.47 -9.90
N ASP A 112 -3.94 -8.23 -8.95
CA ASP A 112 -4.97 -9.23 -9.22
C ASP A 112 -6.32 -8.58 -9.56
N ILE A 113 -6.66 -7.47 -8.91
CA ILE A 113 -7.84 -6.66 -9.25
C ILE A 113 -7.70 -6.06 -10.65
N VAL A 114 -6.53 -5.49 -10.99
CA VAL A 114 -6.30 -4.95 -12.33
C VAL A 114 -6.34 -6.05 -13.40
N ALA A 115 -5.83 -7.25 -13.10
CA ALA A 115 -5.92 -8.39 -14.00
C ALA A 115 -7.37 -8.89 -14.19
N ALA A 116 -8.17 -8.95 -13.11
CA ALA A 116 -9.58 -9.34 -13.17
C ALA A 116 -10.44 -8.34 -13.95
N VAL A 117 -10.18 -7.03 -13.81
CA VAL A 117 -10.87 -5.98 -14.56
C VAL A 117 -10.44 -5.97 -16.04
N ALA A 118 -9.19 -6.29 -16.34
CA ALA A 118 -8.71 -6.38 -17.72
C ALA A 118 -9.17 -7.66 -18.44
N GLY A 119 -9.44 -8.75 -17.71
CA GLY A 119 -9.83 -10.04 -18.28
C GLY A 119 -11.33 -10.23 -18.54
N THR A 120 -12.19 -9.26 -18.18
CA THR A 120 -13.65 -9.43 -18.20
C THR A 120 -14.36 -8.87 -19.44
N GLN A 121 -13.64 -8.36 -20.45
CA GLN A 121 -14.29 -7.73 -21.62
C GLN A 121 -14.54 -8.63 -22.84
N ASP A 122 -13.98 -9.84 -22.94
CA ASP A 122 -14.04 -10.62 -24.20
C ASP A 122 -14.66 -12.03 -24.11
N ALA A 123 -15.37 -12.38 -23.03
CA ALA A 123 -15.99 -13.70 -22.89
C ALA A 123 -17.50 -13.61 -22.60
N GLN A 124 -18.26 -13.06 -23.56
CA GLN A 124 -19.69 -13.31 -23.67
C GLN A 124 -19.92 -14.35 -24.76
N ALA A 125 -19.89 -15.62 -24.39
CA ALA A 125 -20.41 -16.71 -25.21
C ALA A 125 -21.02 -17.78 -24.29
N ASP A 126 -22.35 -17.85 -24.36
CA ASP A 126 -23.27 -18.95 -24.06
C ASP A 126 -22.76 -20.08 -23.14
N SER A 127 -23.22 -20.10 -21.89
CA SER A 127 -23.15 -21.28 -21.04
C SER A 127 -24.54 -21.63 -20.53
N SER A 128 -25.08 -22.73 -21.08
CA SER A 128 -26.34 -23.35 -20.72
C SER A 128 -26.23 -24.05 -19.35
N SER A 129 -27.25 -23.85 -18.54
CA SER A 129 -27.44 -24.35 -17.18
C SER A 129 -27.37 -25.87 -17.06
N ASP A 130 -26.54 -26.36 -16.14
CA ASP A 130 -26.72 -27.66 -15.49
C ASP A 130 -26.61 -27.43 -13.98
N GLU A 131 -27.72 -27.70 -13.29
CA GLU A 131 -27.97 -27.42 -11.87
C GLU A 131 -27.41 -28.58 -11.02
N GLU A 132 -26.21 -28.42 -10.49
CA GLU A 132 -25.65 -29.34 -9.48
C GLU A 132 -25.62 -28.67 -8.10
N ASP A 133 -26.40 -29.31 -7.22
CA ASP A 133 -26.73 -29.07 -5.82
C ASP A 133 -25.50 -28.74 -4.96
N ARG A 134 -25.35 -27.47 -4.55
CA ARG A 134 -24.32 -27.01 -3.60
C ARG A 134 -24.94 -26.76 -2.23
N PRO A 135 -24.29 -27.21 -1.14
CA PRO A 135 -24.78 -26.96 0.20
C PRO A 135 -24.73 -25.46 0.53
N ASP A 136 -25.88 -24.92 0.95
CA ASP A 136 -26.09 -23.57 1.45
C ASP A 136 -25.18 -23.24 2.65
N GLU A 137 -23.96 -22.78 2.39
CA GLU A 137 -23.16 -22.07 3.39
C GLU A 137 -23.55 -20.59 3.36
N ALA A 138 -24.71 -20.31 3.97
CA ALA A 138 -25.17 -18.95 4.23
C ALA A 138 -24.22 -18.28 5.24
N ALA A 139 -23.10 -17.75 4.74
CA ALA A 139 -22.23 -16.87 5.48
C ALA A 139 -23.09 -15.74 6.03
N ALA A 140 -23.30 -15.75 7.35
CA ALA A 140 -24.11 -14.76 8.06
C ALA A 140 -23.48 -13.39 7.84
N THR A 141 -23.99 -12.67 6.84
CA THR A 141 -23.59 -11.31 6.56
C THR A 141 -24.13 -10.46 7.69
N ARG A 142 -23.26 -10.21 8.67
CA ARG A 142 -23.55 -9.36 9.81
C ARG A 142 -23.93 -7.98 9.28
N THR A 143 -25.20 -7.63 9.43
CA THR A 143 -25.71 -6.31 9.06
C THR A 143 -25.32 -5.35 10.18
N PHE A 144 -24.58 -4.29 9.82
CA PHE A 144 -24.23 -3.22 10.75
C PHE A 144 -25.38 -2.21 10.81
N SER A 145 -25.68 -1.75 12.01
CA SER A 145 -26.62 -0.65 12.22
C SER A 145 -26.06 0.65 11.64
N ALA A 146 -26.94 1.56 11.22
CA ALA A 146 -26.52 2.87 10.72
C ALA A 146 -25.68 3.66 11.74
N THR A 147 -25.92 3.44 13.04
CA THR A 147 -25.16 4.02 14.15
C THR A 147 -23.73 3.49 14.24
N GLU A 148 -23.52 2.19 14.04
CA GLU A 148 -22.18 1.58 14.02
C GLU A 148 -21.37 2.10 12.83
N VAL A 149 -22.00 2.22 11.66
CA VAL A 149 -21.36 2.75 10.45
C VAL A 149 -20.97 4.23 10.65
N ALA A 150 -21.84 5.04 11.26
CA ALA A 150 -21.53 6.44 11.55
C ALA A 150 -20.41 6.62 12.58
N ALA A 151 -20.35 5.76 13.61
CA ALA A 151 -19.30 5.77 14.61
C ALA A 151 -17.94 5.37 14.02
N ALA A 152 -17.91 4.33 13.18
CA ALA A 152 -16.71 3.92 12.46
C ALA A 152 -16.21 5.03 11.52
N PHE A 153 -17.11 5.71 10.81
CA PHE A 153 -16.75 6.81 9.92
C PHE A 153 -16.15 8.00 10.70
N SER A 154 -16.75 8.37 11.83
CA SER A 154 -16.24 9.44 12.70
C SER A 154 -14.82 9.14 13.22
N LEU A 155 -14.54 7.87 13.55
CA LEU A 155 -13.21 7.43 13.96
C LEU A 155 -12.19 7.58 12.82
N ILE A 156 -12.54 7.17 11.60
CA ILE A 156 -11.70 7.32 10.40
C ILE A 156 -11.39 8.79 10.14
N CYS A 157 -12.38 9.68 10.17
CA CYS A 157 -12.17 11.11 9.99
C CYS A 157 -11.24 11.71 11.04
N ARG A 158 -11.37 11.30 12.31
CA ARG A 158 -10.48 11.75 13.38
C ARG A 158 -9.03 11.31 13.12
N CYS A 159 -8.83 10.02 12.84
CA CYS A 159 -7.50 9.48 12.55
C CYS A 159 -6.87 10.13 11.30
N CYS A 160 -7.67 10.49 10.30
CA CYS A 160 -7.16 11.20 9.12
C CYS A 160 -6.89 12.68 9.36
N GLY A 161 -7.64 13.34 10.24
CA GLY A 161 -7.35 14.72 10.67
C GLY A 161 -5.99 14.83 11.35
N ASP A 162 -5.64 13.84 12.17
CA ASP A 162 -4.33 13.77 12.85
C ASP A 162 -3.16 13.55 11.86
N MET A 163 -3.45 13.18 10.60
CA MET A 163 -2.45 13.03 9.54
C MET A 163 -2.26 14.28 8.67
N GLU A 164 -3.05 15.35 8.85
CA GLU A 164 -2.83 16.62 8.15
C GLU A 164 -1.46 17.21 8.54
N GLY A 165 -0.54 17.26 7.57
CA GLY A 165 0.85 17.70 7.76
C GLY A 165 1.90 16.66 7.34
N THR A 166 1.50 15.41 7.14
CA THR A 166 2.39 14.32 6.69
C THR A 166 2.66 14.32 5.17
N GLY A 167 2.04 15.24 4.41
CA GLY A 167 2.18 15.32 2.96
C GLY A 167 1.33 14.30 2.16
N LEU A 168 0.57 13.44 2.84
CA LEU A 168 -0.38 12.52 2.24
C LEU A 168 -1.77 13.19 2.17
N SER A 169 -2.03 13.86 1.06
CA SER A 169 -3.32 14.51 0.79
C SER A 169 -4.43 13.47 0.57
N HIS A 170 -5.16 13.10 1.62
CA HIS A 170 -6.29 12.15 1.58
C HIS A 170 -7.67 12.81 1.48
N ARG A 171 -7.74 14.14 1.36
CA ARG A 171 -9.00 14.91 1.34
C ARG A 171 -9.99 14.38 0.30
N ASP A 172 -9.56 14.20 -0.94
CA ASP A 172 -10.41 13.72 -2.03
C ASP A 172 -10.91 12.27 -1.84
N SER A 173 -10.19 11.46 -1.07
CA SER A 173 -10.61 10.09 -0.74
C SER A 173 -11.66 10.06 0.37
N LEU A 174 -11.53 10.94 1.36
CA LEU A 174 -12.48 11.03 2.47
C LEU A 174 -13.84 11.54 1.99
N ASP A 175 -13.87 12.58 1.15
CA ASP A 175 -15.12 13.13 0.60
C ASP A 175 -15.92 12.07 -0.17
N LYS A 176 -15.23 11.17 -0.89
CA LYS A 176 -15.87 10.08 -1.63
C LYS A 176 -16.44 8.99 -0.72
N ILE A 177 -15.75 8.69 0.38
CA ILE A 177 -16.23 7.72 1.38
C ILE A 177 -17.42 8.33 2.12
N GLU A 178 -17.36 9.60 2.50
CA GLU A 178 -18.45 10.33 3.14
C GLU A 178 -19.71 10.30 2.27
N ALA A 179 -19.58 10.65 0.99
CA ALA A 179 -20.68 10.61 0.04
C ALA A 179 -21.27 9.20 -0.13
N SER A 180 -20.43 8.16 -0.14
CA SER A 180 -20.90 6.76 -0.19
C SER A 180 -21.67 6.36 1.07
N VAL A 181 -21.20 6.74 2.25
CA VAL A 181 -21.86 6.45 3.53
C VAL A 181 -23.21 7.16 3.62
N PHE A 182 -23.27 8.44 3.23
CA PHE A 182 -24.53 9.20 3.20
C PHE A 182 -25.54 8.59 2.22
N ASN A 183 -25.09 8.17 1.03
CA ASN A 183 -25.96 7.49 0.07
C ASN A 183 -26.48 6.15 0.62
N PHE A 184 -25.63 5.39 1.31
CA PHE A 184 -26.04 4.14 1.95
C PHE A 184 -27.10 4.35 3.03
N ILE A 185 -26.90 5.34 3.92
CA ILE A 185 -27.87 5.68 4.97
C ILE A 185 -29.20 6.16 4.37
N SER A 186 -29.13 6.95 3.30
CA SER A 186 -30.33 7.46 2.61
C SER A 186 -31.13 6.34 1.95
N LYS A 187 -30.43 5.39 1.29
CA LYS A 187 -31.04 4.25 0.59
C LYS A 187 -31.64 3.21 1.54
N THR A 188 -31.08 3.07 2.74
CA THR A 188 -31.62 2.18 3.78
C THR A 188 -32.85 2.76 4.47
N ARG A 189 -32.96 4.10 4.58
CA ARG A 189 -34.15 4.78 5.11
C ARG A 189 -35.32 4.84 4.12
N SER A 190 -35.07 4.77 2.81
CA SER A 190 -36.12 4.94 1.80
C SER A 190 -36.88 3.65 1.44
N ARG A 191 -36.60 2.50 2.08
CA ARG A 191 -37.42 1.30 1.89
C ARG A 191 -38.68 1.42 2.75
N PRO A 192 -39.87 1.62 2.14
CA PRO A 192 -41.12 1.57 2.90
C PRO A 192 -41.28 0.15 3.46
N ARG A 193 -41.70 0.07 4.72
CA ARG A 193 -42.10 -1.19 5.35
C ARG A 193 -43.34 -1.74 4.69
#